data_AF-A0A929FGK2-F1
#
_entry.id   AF-A0A929FGK2-F1
#
_cell.length_a   1.000
_cell.length_b   1.000
_cell.length_c   1.000
_cell.angle_alpha   90.00
_cell.angle_beta   90.00
_cell.angle_gamma   90.00
#
_symmetry.space_group_name_H-M   'P 1'
#
loop_
_entity.id
_entity.type
_entity.pdbx_description
1 polymer ?
#
loop_
_entity_poly.entity_id
_entity_poly.type
_entity_poly.pdbx_seq_one_letter_code
_entity_poly.pdbx_strand_id
1 'polypeptide(L)'
;MLQTFRAWLQGNRLEWVDEVPDVGDRLLQVHVTVLDEGAIVEPHERGRRMAEILEKLANSTSIMDEIDPMLWQQETRQDRSLPGR
;
A
#
# COMPACT_ATOMS: atom_id res chain seq x y z
N MET A 1 -6.58 6.52 -25.93
CA MET A 1 -5.30 6.30 -25.20
C MET A 1 -5.26 7.32 -24.07
N LEU A 2 -4.78 6.93 -22.89
CA LEU A 2 -4.62 7.84 -21.76
C LEU A 2 -3.20 8.42 -21.80
N GLN A 3 -3.07 9.73 -21.68
CA GLN A 3 -1.79 10.41 -21.53
C GLN A 3 -1.69 10.90 -20.09
N THR A 4 -0.51 10.74 -19.48
CA THR A 4 -0.27 11.12 -18.08
C THR A 4 0.68 12.30 -18.05
N PHE A 5 0.27 13.36 -17.38
CA PHE A 5 1.05 14.59 -17.21
C PHE A 5 1.33 14.79 -15.74
N ARG A 6 2.53 15.27 -15.41
CA ARG A 6 2.90 15.59 -14.03
C ARG A 6 2.54 17.04 -13.73
N ALA A 7 1.90 17.26 -12.59
CA ALA A 7 1.51 18.57 -12.11
C ALA A 7 1.56 18.64 -10.59
N TRP A 8 1.79 19.83 -10.06
CA TRP A 8 1.48 20.19 -8.69
C TRP A 8 0.01 20.56 -8.57
N LEU A 9 -0.67 20.10 -7.52
CA LEU A 9 -2.02 20.55 -7.19
C LEU A 9 -1.94 21.66 -6.14
N GLN A 10 -2.12 22.91 -6.55
CA GLN A 10 -2.16 24.06 -5.64
C GLN A 10 -3.60 24.51 -5.42
N GLY A 11 -4.15 24.21 -4.24
CA GLY A 11 -5.56 24.45 -3.93
C GLY A 11 -6.48 23.63 -4.83
N ASN A 12 -7.00 24.24 -5.89
CA ASN A 12 -7.84 23.59 -6.90
C ASN A 12 -7.31 23.72 -8.33
N ARG A 13 -6.06 24.16 -8.52
CA ARG A 13 -5.43 24.30 -9.83
C ARG A 13 -4.26 23.32 -9.97
N LEU A 14 -4.14 22.74 -11.16
CA LEU A 14 -2.98 21.95 -11.56
C LEU A 14 -1.95 22.88 -12.20
N GLU A 15 -0.72 22.84 -11.71
CA GLU A 15 0.45 23.51 -12.28
C GLU A 15 1.38 22.47 -12.89
N TRP A 16 1.54 22.48 -14.20
CA TRP A 16 2.31 21.47 -14.92
C TRP A 16 3.81 21.56 -14.59
N VAL A 17 4.45 20.41 -14.35
CA VAL A 17 5.88 20.33 -14.03
C VAL A 17 6.74 20.21 -15.28
N ASP A 18 6.27 19.39 -16.23
CA ASP A 18 7.00 19.13 -17.48
C ASP A 18 6.19 19.65 -18.68
N GLU A 19 5.61 18.73 -19.44
CA GLU A 19 4.85 19.00 -20.63
C GLU A 19 3.43 19.46 -20.28
N VAL A 20 3.01 20.53 -20.94
CA VAL A 20 1.65 21.04 -20.84
C VAL A 20 0.81 20.33 -21.90
N PRO A 21 -0.32 19.70 -21.53
CA PRO A 21 -1.20 19.08 -22.51
C PRO A 21 -1.78 20.17 -23.44
N ASP A 22 -1.65 19.96 -24.76
CA ASP A 22 -2.29 20.83 -25.76
C ASP A 22 -3.78 20.51 -25.86
N VAL A 23 -4.57 21.25 -25.09
CA VAL A 23 -6.02 21.03 -24.93
C VAL A 23 -6.87 22.12 -25.56
N GLY A 24 -6.21 23.16 -26.11
CA GLY A 24 -6.88 24.38 -26.58
C GLY A 24 -7.78 24.98 -25.51
N ASP A 25 -8.97 25.43 -25.94
CA ASP A 25 -9.97 26.07 -25.06
C ASP A 25 -11.10 25.10 -24.63
N ARG A 26 -10.80 23.80 -24.61
CA ARG A 26 -11.80 22.76 -24.32
C ARG A 26 -11.77 22.39 -22.84
N LEU A 27 -12.96 22.25 -22.25
CA LEU A 27 -13.11 21.67 -20.92
C LEU A 27 -12.90 20.15 -21.02
N LEU A 28 -11.89 19.63 -20.33
CA LEU A 28 -11.57 18.19 -20.32
C LEU A 28 -11.76 17.61 -18.93
N GLN A 29 -12.41 16.44 -18.87
CA GLN A 29 -12.47 15.65 -17.66
C GLN A 29 -11.13 14.95 -17.43
N VAL A 30 -10.56 15.11 -16.24
CA VAL A 30 -9.28 14.50 -15.86
C VAL A 30 -9.44 13.65 -14.61
N HIS A 31 -8.62 12.61 -14.49
CA HIS A 31 -8.45 11.87 -13.24
C HIS A 31 -7.17 12.38 -12.57
N VAL A 32 -7.27 12.77 -11.31
CA VAL A 32 -6.13 13.25 -10.52
C VAL A 32 -5.76 12.17 -9.51
N THR A 33 -4.53 11.68 -9.59
CA THR A 33 -3.94 10.80 -8.58
C THR A 33 -2.94 11.61 -7.78
N VAL A 34 -3.21 11.82 -6.49
CA VAL A 34 -2.31 12.55 -5.60
C VAL A 34 -1.22 11.59 -5.12
N LEU A 35 0.03 11.96 -5.36
CA LEU A 35 1.18 11.22 -4.83
C LEU A 35 1.35 11.63 -3.37
N ASP A 36 0.93 10.77 -2.46
CA ASP A 36 1.31 10.85 -1.05
C ASP A 36 2.73 10.29 -0.95
N GLU A 37 3.72 11.18 -1.13
CA GLU A 37 5.08 10.91 -0.66
C GLU A 37 5.00 10.90 0.87
N GLY A 38 4.49 9.80 1.42
CA GLY A 38 4.14 9.68 2.83
C GLY A 38 5.23 10.30 3.68
N ALA A 39 4.82 11.21 4.59
CA ALA A 39 5.71 12.06 5.39
C ALA A 39 7.03 11.36 5.62
N ILE A 40 8.15 11.95 5.19
CA ILE A 40 9.50 11.35 5.31
C ILE A 40 9.68 10.90 6.75
N VAL A 41 9.37 9.63 7.01
CA VAL A 41 9.45 9.07 8.35
C VAL A 41 10.92 8.71 8.45
N GLU A 42 11.65 9.47 9.26
CA GLU A 42 13.04 9.16 9.59
C GLU A 42 13.16 7.65 9.84
N PRO A 43 14.18 6.95 9.28
CA PRO A 43 14.27 5.50 9.36
C PRO A 43 14.08 4.94 10.78
N HIS A 44 14.48 5.72 11.80
CA HIS A 44 14.26 5.43 13.22
C HIS A 44 12.77 5.46 13.61
N GLU A 45 12.00 6.45 13.16
CA GLU A 45 10.57 6.54 13.45
C GLU A 45 9.77 5.44 12.75
N ARG A 46 10.22 5.00 11.56
CA ARG A 46 9.62 3.87 10.83
C ARG A 46 9.78 2.57 11.61
N GLY A 47 10.99 2.32 12.14
CA GLY A 47 11.25 1.15 12.98
C GLY A 47 10.39 1.14 14.24
N ARG A 48 10.26 2.28 14.91
CA ARG A 48 9.40 2.43 16.09
C ARG A 48 7.93 2.18 15.78
N ARG A 49 7.38 2.81 14.73
CA ARG A 49 5.98 2.58 14.31
C ARG A 49 5.73 1.13 13.92
N MET A 50 6.67 0.49 13.23
CA MET A 50 6.58 -0.93 12.89
C MET A 50 6.50 -1.80 14.14
N ALA A 51 7.38 -1.56 15.12
CA ALA A 51 7.37 -2.28 16.39
C ALA A 51 6.04 -2.13 17.14
N GLU A 52 5.50 -0.90 17.22
CA GLU A 52 4.20 -0.62 17.84
C GLU A 52 3.04 -1.36 17.15
N ILE A 53 3.05 -1.43 15.82
CA ILE A 53 2.03 -2.16 15.05
C ILE A 53 2.16 -3.67 15.31
N LEU A 54 3.38 -4.20 15.28
CA LEU A 54 3.64 -5.62 15.56
C LEU A 54 3.24 -6.01 16.98
N GLU A 55 3.49 -5.14 17.97
CA GLU A 55 3.06 -5.35 19.36
C GLU A 55 1.52 -5.38 19.45
N LYS A 56 0.82 -4.48 18.76
CA LYS A 56 -0.65 -4.50 18.69
C LYS A 56 -1.18 -5.78 18.05
N LEU A 57 -0.54 -6.25 16.98
CA LEU A 57 -0.91 -7.50 16.30
C LEU A 57 -0.66 -8.73 17.17
N ALA A 58 0.46 -8.76 17.90
CA ALA A 58 0.76 -9.84 18.84
C ALA A 58 -0.23 -9.89 20.00
N ASN A 59 -0.69 -8.73 20.48
CA ASN A 59 -1.68 -8.62 21.55
C ASN A 59 -3.13 -8.80 21.07
N SER A 60 -3.39 -8.84 19.76
CA SER A 60 -4.70 -9.22 19.22
C SER A 60 -4.84 -10.74 19.20
N THR A 61 -5.09 -11.33 20.37
CA THR A 61 -5.27 -12.78 20.59
C THR A 61 -6.32 -13.40 19.66
N SER A 62 -7.32 -12.61 19.27
CA SER A 62 -8.45 -13.08 18.44
C SER A 62 -8.07 -13.62 17.06
N ILE A 63 -6.91 -13.25 16.49
CA ILE A 63 -6.47 -13.75 15.17
C ILE A 63 -5.76 -15.10 15.33
N MET A 64 -5.09 -15.35 16.47
CA MET A 64 -4.35 -16.58 16.70
C MET A 64 -5.23 -17.73 17.21
N ASP A 65 -6.38 -17.42 17.80
CA ASP A 65 -7.35 -18.45 18.25
C ASP A 65 -8.08 -19.14 17.07
N GLU A 66 -8.15 -18.49 15.90
CA GLU A 66 -8.83 -19.02 14.71
C GLU A 66 -7.90 -19.85 13.80
N ILE A 67 -6.58 -19.78 14.01
CA ILE A 67 -5.58 -20.45 13.17
C ILE A 67 -5.06 -21.68 13.93
N ASP A 68 -5.26 -22.88 13.37
CA ASP A 68 -4.51 -24.07 13.80
C ASP A 68 -3.06 -23.96 13.30
N PRO A 69 -2.07 -23.76 14.19
CA PRO A 69 -0.69 -23.57 13.78
C PRO A 69 -0.10 -24.81 13.08
N MET A 70 -0.58 -26.00 13.44
CA MET A 70 -0.12 -27.25 12.83
C MET A 70 -0.63 -27.39 11.41
N LEU A 71 -1.89 -27.03 11.18
CA LEU A 71 -2.53 -27.09 9.86
C LEU A 71 -1.90 -26.05 8.92
N TRP A 72 -1.73 -24.81 9.39
CA TRP A 72 -1.03 -23.74 8.65
C TRP A 72 0.40 -24.15 8.26
N GLN A 73 1.14 -24.78 9.19
CA GLN A 73 2.51 -25.23 8.90
C GLN A 73 2.54 -26.32 7.83
N GLN A 74 1.61 -27.29 7.89
CA GLN A 74 1.52 -28.37 6.91
C GLN A 74 1.19 -27.84 5.51
N GLU A 75 0.24 -26.92 5.40
CA GLU A 75 -0.13 -26.26 4.13
C GLU A 75 1.05 -25.46 3.56
N THR A 76 1.70 -24.65 4.41
CA THR A 76 2.82 -23.80 3.99
C THR A 76 4.02 -24.62 3.52
N ARG A 77 4.30 -25.75 4.18
CA ARG A 77 5.41 -26.66 3.81
C ARG A 77 5.05 -27.67 2.74
N GLN A 78 3.77 -27.74 2.36
CA GLN A 78 3.23 -28.78 1.47
C GLN A 78 3.62 -30.17 1.97
N ASP A 79 3.46 -30.40 3.29
CA ASP A 79 3.85 -31.66 3.91
C ASP A 79 3.08 -32.81 3.25
N ARG A 80 3.82 -33.81 2.76
CA ARG A 80 3.22 -35.02 2.20
C ARG A 80 2.54 -35.84 3.30
N SER A 81 1.40 -36.44 2.97
CA SER A 81 0.78 -37.43 3.85
C SER A 81 1.77 -38.56 4.15
N LEU A 82 1.85 -38.96 5.43
CA LEU A 82 2.65 -40.12 5.81
C LEU A 82 2.00 -41.38 5.22
N PRO A 83 2.78 -42.29 4.60
CA PRO A 83 2.22 -43.54 4.09
C PRO A 83 1.69 -44.39 5.26
N GLY A 84 0.42 -44.79 5.21
CA GLY A 84 -0.20 -45.72 6.17
C GLY A 84 -1.14 -45.11 7.21
N ARG A 85 -1.64 -43.88 6.99
CA ARG A 85 -2.85 -43.36 7.65
C ARG A 85 -3.90 -43.00 6.61
#